data_AF-A0A382EK37-F1
#
_entry.id   AF-A0A382EK37-F1
#
_cell.length_a   1.000
_cell.length_b   1.000
_cell.length_c   1.000
_cell.angle_alpha   90.00
_cell.angle_beta   90.00
_cell.angle_gamma   90.00
#
_symmetry.space_group_name_H-M   'P 1'
#
loop_
_entity.id
_entity.type
_entity.pdbx_description
1 polymer ?
#
loop_
_entity_poly.entity_id
_entity_poly.type
_entity_poly.pdbx_seq_one_letter_code
_entity_poly.pdbx_strand_id
1 'polypeptide(L)' 'MKRREFIKQTANVTGAIALTGISSSLITGCSKSNPFKISLAEWSLHRSLQSGDIDHLDFYSIAKNEFGISAVEYVNSFFF' A
#
# COMPACT_ATOMS: atom_id res chain seq x y z
N MET A 1 -24.01 -6.67 -48.39
CA MET A 1 -24.02 -7.02 -46.95
C MET A 1 -25.03 -6.15 -46.21
N LYS A 2 -25.72 -6.68 -45.18
CA LYS A 2 -26.68 -5.91 -44.37
C LYS A 2 -25.95 -5.23 -43.19
N ARG A 3 -26.20 -3.93 -42.97
CA ARG A 3 -25.56 -3.09 -41.92
C ARG A 3 -25.60 -3.72 -40.53
N ARG A 4 -26.71 -4.37 -40.17
CA ARG A 4 -26.89 -5.01 -38.86
C ARG A 4 -25.96 -6.20 -38.63
N GLU A 5 -25.66 -6.97 -39.68
CA GLU A 5 -24.78 -8.13 -39.59
C GLU A 5 -23.32 -7.71 -39.50
N PHE A 6 -22.95 -6.64 -40.21
CA PHE A 6 -21.63 -6.04 -40.10
C PHE A 6 -21.34 -5.56 -38.66
N ILE A 7 -22.27 -4.81 -38.04
CA ILE A 7 -22.09 -4.32 -36.66
C ILE A 7 -21.90 -5.47 -35.66
N LYS A 8 -22.68 -6.56 -35.80
CA LYS A 8 -22.56 -7.74 -34.93
C LYS A 8 -21.21 -8.45 -35.09
N GLN A 9 -20.75 -8.60 -36.32
CA GLN A 9 -19.46 -9.24 -36.61
C GLN A 9 -18.30 -8.41 -36.07
N THR A 10 -18.31 -7.09 -36.29
CA THR A 10 -17.25 -6.20 -35.79
C THR A 10 -17.22 -6.15 -34.26
N ALA A 11 -18.38 -6.14 -33.60
CA ALA A 11 -18.46 -6.19 -32.13
C ALA A 11 -17.85 -7.49 -31.56
N ASN A 12 -18.13 -8.64 -32.18
CA ASN A 12 -17.60 -9.93 -31.74
C ASN A 12 -16.09 -10.06 -31.95
N VAL A 13 -15.58 -9.55 -33.09
CA VAL A 13 -14.14 -9.60 -33.40
C VAL A 13 -13.34 -8.69 -32.48
N THR A 14 -13.80 -7.46 -32.22
CA THR A 14 -13.12 -6.54 -31.30
C THR A 14 -13.11 -7.06 -29.87
N GLY A 15 -14.20 -7.70 -29.41
CA GLY A 15 -14.25 -8.35 -28.09
C GLY A 15 -13.22 -9.47 -27.95
N ALA A 16 -13.06 -10.32 -28.97
CA ALA A 16 -12.07 -11.40 -28.95
C ALA A 16 -10.63 -10.86 -28.89
N ILE A 17 -10.31 -9.82 -29.66
CA ILE A 17 -8.98 -9.20 -29.69
C ILE A 17 -8.69 -8.48 -28.38
N ALA A 18 -9.68 -7.87 -27.73
CA ALA A 18 -9.48 -7.27 -26.41
C ALA A 18 -9.14 -8.34 -25.35
N LEU A 19 -9.79 -9.50 -25.36
CA LEU A 19 -9.47 -10.57 -24.40
C LEU A 19 -8.10 -11.24 -24.64
N THR A 20 -7.64 -11.35 -25.89
CA THR A 20 -6.37 -12.02 -26.21
C THR A 20 -5.19 -11.08 -26.44
N GLY A 21 -5.45 -9.79 -26.68
CA GLY A 21 -4.46 -8.77 -27.06
C GLY A 21 -3.98 -7.89 -25.91
N ILE A 22 -4.63 -7.95 -24.74
CA ILE A 22 -4.11 -7.33 -23.51
C ILE A 22 -2.96 -8.21 -23.04
N SER A 23 -1.79 -7.95 -23.63
CA SER A 23 -0.52 -8.51 -23.19
C SER A 23 -0.37 -8.22 -21.70
N SER A 24 0.07 -9.21 -20.94
CA SER A 24 0.27 -9.16 -19.48
C SER A 24 1.07 -7.93 -19.01
N SER A 25 1.83 -7.30 -19.91
CA SER A 25 2.56 -6.05 -19.73
C SER A 25 1.71 -4.83 -19.31
N LEU A 26 0.41 -4.78 -19.64
CA LEU A 26 -0.48 -3.70 -19.17
C LEU A 26 -1.04 -3.95 -17.76
N ILE A 27 -0.97 -5.19 -17.28
CA ILE A 27 -1.41 -5.60 -15.94
C ILE A 27 -0.23 -5.68 -14.96
N THR A 28 1.00 -5.67 -15.47
CA THR A 28 2.21 -5.52 -14.65
C THR A 28 2.24 -4.11 -14.07
N GLY A 29 1.58 -3.93 -12.93
CA GLY A 29 1.69 -2.75 -12.10
C GLY A 29 3.16 -2.42 -11.84
N CYS A 30 3.49 -1.13 -11.92
CA CYS A 30 4.82 -0.65 -11.61
C CYS A 30 5.20 -1.14 -10.20
N SER A 31 6.12 -2.11 -10.12
CA SER A 31 6.77 -2.52 -8.87
C SER A 31 7.63 -1.36 -8.39
N LYS A 32 6.99 -0.36 -7.78
CA LYS A 32 7.69 0.76 -7.15
C LYS A 32 8.42 0.22 -5.93
N SER A 33 9.72 0.00 -6.06
CA SER A 33 10.60 -0.05 -4.90
C SER A 33 10.46 1.29 -4.18
N ASN A 34 10.02 1.28 -2.93
CA ASN A 34 9.89 2.52 -2.17
C ASN A 34 11.27 3.20 -2.09
N PRO A 35 11.44 4.43 -2.61
CA PRO A 35 12.72 5.12 -2.58
C PRO A 35 13.15 5.55 -1.16
N PHE A 36 12.25 5.41 -0.18
CA PHE A 36 12.45 5.86 1.19
C PHE A 36 12.05 4.77 2.18
N LYS A 37 12.65 4.83 3.37
CA LYS A 37 12.27 4.02 4.53
C LYS A 37 11.34 4.83 5.43
N ILE A 38 10.37 4.16 6.03
CA ILE A 38 9.43 4.77 6.97
C ILE A 38 9.93 4.55 8.40
N SER A 39 9.89 5.61 9.20
CA SER A 39 10.11 5.60 10.65
C SER A 39 8.83 5.95 11.41
N LEU A 40 8.79 5.60 12.69
CA LEU A 40 7.71 5.97 13.61
C LEU A 40 8.27 6.89 14.70
N ALA A 41 7.66 8.05 14.88
CA ALA A 41 7.99 8.95 15.98
C ALA A 41 7.22 8.58 17.24
N GLU A 42 7.85 8.65 18.40
CA GLU A 42 7.24 8.28 19.69
C GLU A 42 5.97 9.10 19.98
N TRP A 43 5.96 10.36 19.54
CA TRP A 43 4.78 11.22 19.66
C TRP A 43 3.56 10.74 18.85
N SER A 44 3.74 9.85 17.87
CA SER A 44 2.61 9.22 17.18
C SER A 44 1.74 8.37 18.11
N LEU A 45 2.28 7.90 19.24
CA LEU A 45 1.58 7.14 20.27
C LEU A 45 1.45 7.93 21.59
N HIS A 46 1.53 9.26 21.56
CA HIS A 46 1.56 10.09 22.76
C HIS A 46 0.38 9.85 23.71
N ARG A 47 -0.81 9.49 23.18
CA ARG A 47 -2.00 9.26 24.00
C ARG A 47 -1.84 8.02 24.88
N SER A 48 -1.40 6.92 24.27
CA SER A 48 -1.19 5.63 24.97
C SER A 48 0.00 5.70 25.93
N LEU A 49 1.05 6.46 25.57
CA LEU A 49 2.19 6.72 26.46
C LEU A 49 1.76 7.57 27.67
N GLN A 50 0.98 8.63 27.44
CA GLN A 50 0.53 9.52 28.52
C GLN A 50 -0.55 8.90 29.41
N SER A 51 -1.36 7.98 28.89
CA SER A 51 -2.31 7.20 29.71
C SER A 51 -1.62 6.10 30.53
N GLY A 52 -0.37 5.75 30.20
CA GLY A 52 0.36 4.64 30.82
C GLY A 52 -0.07 3.26 30.30
N ASP A 53 -0.81 3.21 29.19
CA ASP A 53 -1.21 1.94 28.56
C ASP A 53 -0.02 1.22 27.92
N ILE A 54 1.00 1.97 27.50
CA ILE A 54 2.26 1.47 26.96
C ILE A 54 3.44 2.16 27.64
N ASP A 55 4.50 1.40 27.90
CA ASP A 55 5.77 1.94 28.39
C ASP A 55 6.59 2.50 27.21
N HIS A 56 7.28 3.61 27.40
CA HIS A 56 8.23 4.17 26.44
C HIS A 56 9.34 3.18 26.05
N LEU A 57 9.72 2.26 26.95
CA LEU A 57 10.69 1.20 26.65
C LEU A 57 10.13 0.14 25.69
N ASP A 58 8.81 -0.05 25.68
CA ASP A 58 8.12 -0.98 24.78
C ASP A 58 7.87 -0.38 23.39
N PHE A 59 8.12 0.93 23.21
CA PHE A 59 7.84 1.65 21.97
C PHE A 59 8.44 0.97 20.73
N TYR A 60 9.71 0.56 20.78
CA TYR A 60 10.35 -0.12 19.64
C TYR A 60 9.71 -1.48 19.34
N SER A 61 9.34 -2.23 20.37
CA SER A 61 8.68 -3.53 20.23
C SER A 61 7.33 -3.36 19.52
N ILE A 62 6.55 -2.36 19.93
CA ILE A 62 5.26 -2.02 19.33
C ILE A 62 5.44 -1.57 17.87
N ALA A 63 6.37 -0.64 17.61
CA ALA A 63 6.68 -0.17 16.27
C ALA A 63 6.98 -1.33 15.30
N LYS A 64 7.79 -2.29 15.77
CA LYS A 64 8.22 -3.43 14.96
C LYS A 64 7.14 -4.50 14.81
N ASN A 65 6.48 -4.89 15.89
CA ASN A 65 5.60 -6.05 15.91
C ASN A 65 4.18 -5.72 15.47
N GLU A 66 3.67 -4.52 15.76
CA GLU A 66 2.30 -4.13 15.39
C GLU A 66 2.26 -3.35 14.08
N PHE A 67 3.23 -2.46 13.85
CA PHE A 67 3.25 -1.59 12.68
C PHE A 67 4.22 -2.04 11.58
N GLY A 68 5.08 -3.03 11.85
CA GLY A 68 6.10 -3.47 10.89
C GLY A 68 7.19 -2.42 10.61
N ILE A 69 7.33 -1.42 11.48
CA ILE A 69 8.27 -0.31 11.33
C ILE A 69 9.51 -0.59 12.17
N SER A 70 10.67 -0.69 11.52
CA SER A 70 11.93 -1.03 12.18
C SER A 70 12.82 0.18 12.51
N ALA A 71 12.40 1.39 12.18
CA ALA A 71 13.10 2.64 12.48
C ALA A 71 12.21 3.51 13.39
N VAL A 72 12.74 4.00 14.50
CA VAL A 72 11.98 4.76 15.50
C VAL A 72 12.70 6.05 15.88
N GLU A 73 11.94 7.06 16.29
CA GLU A 73 12.43 8.37 16.73
C GLU A 73 11.92 8.64 18.15
N TYR A 74 12.84 8.59 19.13
CA TYR A 74 12.52 8.84 20.54
C TYR A 74 12.34 10.33 20.84
N VAL A 75 11.49 10.63 21.81
CA VAL A 75 11.17 11.98 22.27
C VAL A 75 11.37 12.05 23.80
N ASN A 76 12.29 12.92 24.22
CA ASN A 76 12.71 13.08 25.61
C ASN A 76 11.55 13.33 26.60
N SER A 77 10.44 13.93 26.18
CA SER A 77 9.29 14.23 27.03
C SER A 77 8.60 13.02 27.66
N PHE A 78 8.83 11.79 27.16
CA PHE A 78 8.25 10.56 27.73
C PHE A 78 9.17 9.85 28.73
N PHE A 79 10.35 10.40 29.01
CA PHE A 79 11.35 9.84 29.93
C PHE A 79 11.32 10.47 31.34
N PHE A 80 10.39 11.40 31.60
CA PHE A 80 10.22 12.09 32.89
C PHE A 80 8.75 12.07 33.31
#